data_AF-E3EJ19-F1
#
_entry.id   AF-E3EJ19-F1
#
_cell.length_a   1.000
_cell.length_b   1.000
_cell.length_c   1.000
_cell.angle_alpha   90.00
_cell.angle_beta   90.00
_cell.angle_gamma   90.00
#
_symmetry.space_group_name_H-M   'P 1'
#
loop_
_entity.id
_entity.type
_entity.pdbx_description
1 polymer ?
#
loop_
_entity_poly.entity_id
_entity_poly.type
_entity_poly.pdbx_seq_one_letter_code
_entity_poly.pdbx_strand_id
1 'polypeptide(L)'
;MLTKLKNPIFLILIVFLATLTVRLVYNNPPHYIYDWLMGIYAIRLIGRTLYEKYKNKHRTSIVTDMVVEVIMVMISVGIILFLFMSQETWWHKLLFLIGESYFLIYSGYTFKEIIQKERN
;
A
#
# COMPACT_ATOMS: atom_id res chain seq x y z
N MET A 1 -27.53 4.58 -14.34
CA MET A 1 -26.96 5.32 -13.19
C MET A 1 -26.21 4.32 -12.30
N LEU A 2 -25.10 3.77 -12.79
CA LEU A 2 -24.38 2.62 -12.18
C LEU A 2 -22.87 2.67 -12.50
N THR A 3 -22.32 3.88 -12.64
CA THR A 3 -20.95 4.13 -13.12
C THR A 3 -20.10 4.97 -12.15
N LYS A 4 -20.42 4.92 -10.84
CA LYS A 4 -19.73 5.71 -9.80
C LYS A 4 -19.00 4.89 -8.71
N LEU A 5 -18.72 3.60 -8.92
CA LEU A 5 -17.66 2.89 -8.18
C LEU A 5 -16.40 2.80 -9.06
N LYS A 6 -15.82 3.95 -9.39
CA LYS A 6 -14.72 4.05 -10.37
C LYS A 6 -13.33 4.12 -9.74
N ASN A 7 -13.12 3.47 -8.59
CA ASN A 7 -11.76 3.23 -8.13
C ASN A 7 -11.70 1.93 -7.30
N PRO A 8 -11.20 0.80 -7.85
CA PRO A 8 -11.11 -0.47 -7.12
C PRO A 8 -10.30 -0.33 -5.81
N ILE A 9 -9.38 0.63 -5.78
CA ILE A 9 -8.60 1.03 -4.60
C ILE A 9 -9.49 1.46 -3.43
N PHE A 10 -10.58 2.18 -3.70
CA PHE A 10 -11.49 2.68 -2.66
C PHE A 10 -12.30 1.54 -2.04
N LEU A 11 -12.68 0.56 -2.86
CA LEU A 11 -13.42 -0.63 -2.43
C LEU A 11 -12.53 -1.51 -1.55
N ILE A 12 -11.26 -1.69 -1.96
CA ILE A 12 -10.23 -2.37 -1.17
C ILE A 12 -10.02 -1.64 0.16
N LEU A 13 -9.90 -0.31 0.16
CA LEU A 13 -9.71 0.49 1.38
C LEU A 13 -10.90 0.35 2.36
N ILE A 14 -12.14 0.35 1.86
CA ILE A 14 -13.34 0.21 2.70
C ILE A 14 -13.39 -1.18 3.34
N VAL A 15 -13.17 -2.24 2.56
CA VAL A 15 -13.13 -3.62 3.07
C VAL A 15 -12.02 -3.77 4.11
N PHE A 16 -10.89 -3.13 3.87
CA PHE A 16 -9.72 -3.13 4.73
C PHE A 16 -9.94 -2.41 6.08
N LEU A 17 -10.55 -1.22 6.05
CA LEU A 17 -10.93 -0.47 7.26
C LEU A 17 -12.01 -1.20 8.06
N ALA A 18 -12.97 -1.84 7.38
CA ALA A 18 -14.01 -2.63 8.04
C ALA A 18 -13.41 -3.84 8.78
N THR A 19 -12.49 -4.57 8.16
CA THR A 19 -11.81 -5.72 8.79
C THR A 19 -10.92 -5.29 9.97
N LEU A 20 -10.22 -4.16 9.84
CA LEU A 20 -9.44 -3.58 10.94
C LEU A 20 -10.33 -3.17 12.12
N THR A 21 -11.46 -2.53 11.84
CA THR A 21 -12.41 -2.07 12.88
C THR A 21 -13.03 -3.24 13.62
N VAL A 22 -13.44 -4.29 12.91
CA VAL A 22 -13.94 -5.53 13.52
C VAL A 22 -12.86 -6.16 14.41
N ARG A 23 -11.59 -6.16 13.98
CA ARG A 23 -10.51 -6.73 14.80
C ARG A 23 -10.20 -5.93 16.05
N LEU A 24 -10.11 -4.60 15.95
CA LEU A 24 -9.91 -3.72 17.09
C LEU A 24 -11.03 -3.85 18.13
N VAL A 25 -12.28 -4.03 17.67
CA VAL A 25 -13.45 -4.16 18.54
C VAL A 25 -13.55 -5.54 19.19
N TYR A 26 -13.23 -6.62 18.46
CA TYR A 26 -13.38 -8.00 18.94
C TYR A 26 -12.08 -8.63 19.49
N ASN A 27 -11.02 -7.83 19.67
CA ASN A 27 -9.65 -8.12 20.10
C ASN A 27 -9.43 -9.43 20.90
N ASN A 28 -9.48 -10.59 20.23
CA ASN A 28 -9.15 -11.87 20.84
C ASN A 28 -8.82 -12.95 19.79
N PRO A 29 -7.59 -13.48 19.73
CA PRO A 29 -6.42 -13.07 20.50
C PRO A 29 -5.80 -11.76 19.95
N PRO A 30 -5.09 -10.99 20.79
CA PRO A 30 -4.51 -9.71 20.40
C PRO A 30 -3.30 -9.92 19.50
N HIS A 31 -3.53 -9.91 18.18
CA HIS A 31 -2.46 -9.90 17.19
C HIS A 31 -2.03 -8.46 16.91
N TYR A 32 -1.31 -7.85 17.86
CA TYR A 32 -0.81 -6.47 17.72
C TYR A 32 -0.05 -6.24 16.41
N ILE A 33 0.73 -7.22 15.96
CA ILE A 33 1.49 -7.16 14.71
C ILE A 33 0.56 -6.92 13.51
N TYR A 34 -0.63 -7.53 13.53
CA TYR A 34 -1.62 -7.35 12.48
C TYR A 34 -2.18 -5.96 12.41
N ASP A 35 -2.59 -5.41 13.55
CA ASP A 35 -3.21 -4.10 13.58
C ASP A 35 -2.22 -3.01 13.18
N TRP A 36 -0.93 -3.17 13.55
CA TRP A 36 0.15 -2.32 13.09
C TRP A 36 0.39 -2.40 11.58
N LEU A 37 0.49 -3.62 11.02
CA LEU A 37 0.66 -3.80 9.58
C LEU A 37 -0.53 -3.23 8.81
N MET A 38 -1.75 -3.49 9.28
CA MET A 38 -2.96 -2.93 8.71
C MET A 38 -2.94 -1.40 8.75
N GLY A 39 -2.60 -0.79 9.89
CA GLY A 39 -2.43 0.66 10.00
C GLY A 39 -1.44 1.23 8.97
N ILE A 40 -0.29 0.58 8.81
CA ILE A 40 0.73 0.97 7.83
C ILE A 40 0.17 0.92 6.40
N TYR A 41 -0.55 -0.14 6.03
CA TYR A 41 -1.18 -0.25 4.72
C TYR A 41 -2.22 0.84 4.46
N ALA A 42 -3.06 1.15 5.45
CA ALA A 42 -4.07 2.20 5.30
C ALA A 42 -3.41 3.57 5.05
N ILE A 43 -2.39 3.92 5.84
CA ILE A 43 -1.62 5.16 5.66
C ILE A 43 -0.96 5.17 4.27
N ARG A 44 -0.39 4.04 3.84
CA ARG A 44 0.28 3.91 2.55
C ARG A 44 -0.69 4.09 1.37
N LEU A 45 -1.88 3.51 1.44
CA LEU A 45 -2.93 3.68 0.44
C LEU A 45 -3.41 5.14 0.37
N ILE A 46 -3.64 5.78 1.52
CA ILE A 46 -4.04 7.19 1.58
C ILE A 46 -2.94 8.08 1.00
N GLY A 47 -1.69 7.90 1.43
CA GLY A 47 -0.54 8.65 0.95
C GLY A 47 -0.36 8.52 -0.55
N ARG A 48 -0.48 7.30 -1.10
CA ARG A 48 -0.39 7.06 -2.54
C ARG A 48 -1.53 7.72 -3.31
N THR A 49 -2.77 7.61 -2.82
CA THR A 49 -3.93 8.24 -3.46
C THR A 49 -3.81 9.77 -3.49
N LEU A 50 -3.34 10.37 -2.40
CA LEU A 50 -3.08 11.81 -2.33
C LEU A 50 -1.96 12.22 -3.29
N TYR A 51 -0.88 11.43 -3.33
CA TYR A 51 0.26 11.70 -4.18
C TYR A 51 -0.09 11.60 -5.68
N GLU A 52 -0.83 10.58 -6.09
CA GLU A 52 -1.34 10.47 -7.47
C GLU A 52 -2.21 11.66 -7.86
N LYS A 53 -3.12 12.07 -6.96
CA LYS A 53 -3.97 13.24 -7.21
C LYS A 53 -3.14 14.52 -7.34
N TYR A 54 -2.08 14.65 -6.55
CA TYR A 54 -1.14 15.77 -6.63
C TYR A 54 -0.35 15.74 -7.96
N LYS A 55 0.23 14.60 -8.32
CA LYS A 55 0.96 14.37 -9.59
C LYS A 55 0.10 14.64 -10.82
N ASN A 56 -1.18 14.29 -10.78
CA ASN A 56 -2.10 14.55 -11.90
C ASN A 56 -2.51 16.03 -12.00
N LYS A 57 -2.58 16.75 -10.88
CA LYS A 57 -2.97 18.16 -10.85
C LYS A 57 -1.79 19.09 -11.10
N HIS A 58 -0.58 18.69 -10.73
CA HIS A 58 0.62 19.51 -10.76
C HIS A 58 1.74 18.77 -11.48
N ARG A 59 2.50 19.48 -12.33
CA ARG A 59 3.66 18.91 -13.02
C ARG A 59 4.77 18.67 -11.99
N THR A 60 4.80 17.47 -11.42
CA THR A 60 5.85 17.05 -10.48
C THR A 60 7.16 16.77 -11.21
N SER A 61 8.27 17.02 -10.52
CA SER A 61 9.59 16.70 -11.05
C SER A 61 9.83 15.19 -11.04
N ILE A 62 10.64 14.70 -11.98
CA ILE A 62 11.07 13.30 -12.05
C ILE A 62 11.74 12.87 -10.74
N VAL A 63 12.55 13.75 -10.14
CA VAL A 63 13.23 13.50 -8.86
C VAL A 63 12.22 13.28 -7.73
N THR A 64 11.17 14.11 -7.65
CA THR A 64 10.11 13.95 -6.64
C THR A 64 9.36 12.63 -6.83
N ASP A 65 9.02 12.29 -8.08
CA ASP A 65 8.36 11.03 -8.43
C ASP A 65 9.22 9.82 -8.02
N MET A 66 10.53 9.89 -8.27
CA MET A 66 11.47 8.83 -7.94
C MET A 66 11.67 8.67 -6.43
N VAL A 67 11.81 9.78 -5.67
CA VAL A 67 12.00 9.74 -4.21
C VAL A 67 10.80 9.11 -3.52
N VAL A 68 9.57 9.48 -3.91
CA VAL A 68 8.36 8.90 -3.32
C VAL A 68 8.30 7.40 -3.60
N GLU A 69 8.60 6.98 -4.83
CA GLU A 69 8.59 5.55 -5.17
C GLU A 69 9.67 4.74 -4.44
N VAL A 70 10.88 5.29 -4.29
CA VAL A 70 11.93 4.64 -3.49
C VAL A 70 11.50 4.47 -2.04
N ILE A 71 10.88 5.48 -1.41
CA ILE A 71 10.35 5.35 -0.05
C ILE A 71 9.28 4.25 0.00
N MET A 72 8.37 4.21 -0.97
CA MET A 72 7.34 3.16 -1.04
C MET A 72 7.95 1.76 -1.14
N VAL A 73 9.02 1.57 -1.93
CA VAL A 73 9.72 0.28 -2.02
C VAL A 73 10.48 -0.06 -0.73
N MET A 74 11.14 0.91 -0.09
CA MET A 74 11.82 0.70 1.18
C MET A 74 10.86 0.21 2.27
N ILE A 75 9.66 0.78 2.33
CA ILE A 75 8.60 0.32 3.25
C ILE A 75 8.23 -1.14 2.95
N SER A 76 8.06 -1.51 1.67
CA SER A 76 7.78 -2.90 1.29
C SER A 76 8.88 -3.86 1.75
N VAL A 77 10.14 -3.52 1.51
CA VAL A 77 11.27 -4.35 1.92
C VAL A 77 11.30 -4.53 3.44
N GLY A 78 11.07 -3.45 4.19
CA GLY A 78 10.99 -3.49 5.65
C GLY A 78 9.88 -4.41 6.15
N ILE A 79 8.67 -4.32 5.57
CA ILE A 79 7.54 -5.19 5.91
C ILE A 79 7.84 -6.65 5.60
N ILE A 80 8.42 -6.95 4.43
CA ILE A 80 8.77 -8.33 4.04
C ILE A 80 9.78 -8.92 5.04
N LEU A 81 10.87 -8.21 5.33
CA LEU A 81 11.87 -8.66 6.30
C LEU A 81 11.25 -8.91 7.67
N PHE A 82 10.40 -7.98 8.13
CA PHE A 82 9.69 -8.11 9.39
C PHE A 82 8.75 -9.34 9.43
N LEU A 83 8.02 -9.62 8.35
CA LEU A 83 7.18 -10.82 8.24
C LEU A 83 7.99 -12.11 8.32
N PHE A 84 9.19 -12.16 7.73
CA PHE A 84 10.06 -13.33 7.83
C PHE A 84 10.65 -13.51 9.24
N MET A 85 10.93 -12.42 9.95
CA MET A 85 11.43 -12.44 11.32
C MET A 85 10.34 -12.70 12.37
N SER A 86 9.08 -12.42 12.08
CA SER A 86 7.98 -12.60 13.03
C SER A 86 7.64 -14.08 13.27
N GLN A 87 7.14 -14.40 14.46
CA GLN A 87 6.67 -15.75 14.81
C GLN A 87 5.22 -16.02 14.34
N GLU A 88 4.67 -15.17 13.49
CA GLU A 88 3.30 -15.30 12.98
C GLU A 88 3.11 -16.56 12.13
N THR A 89 1.87 -17.03 12.02
CA THR A 89 1.57 -18.21 11.21
C THR A 89 1.74 -17.94 9.72
N TRP A 90 2.07 -18.97 8.94
CA TRP A 90 2.28 -18.85 7.49
C TRP A 90 1.08 -18.32 6.71
N TRP A 91 -0.15 -18.70 7.11
CA TRP A 91 -1.39 -18.16 6.53
C TRP A 91 -1.46 -16.65 6.62
N HIS A 92 -1.05 -16.14 7.76
CA HIS A 92 -1.09 -14.73 8.06
C HIS A 92 0.04 -13.98 7.31
N LYS A 93 1.25 -14.54 7.27
CA LYS A 93 2.36 -14.04 6.45
C LYS A 93 1.99 -13.98 4.97
N LEU A 94 1.34 -15.02 4.44
CA LEU A 94 0.90 -15.07 3.04
C LEU A 94 -0.05 -13.92 2.68
N LEU A 95 -1.02 -13.61 3.54
CA LEU A 95 -1.97 -12.52 3.30
C LEU A 95 -1.23 -11.18 3.12
N PHE A 96 -0.25 -10.89 3.97
CA PHE A 96 0.54 -9.67 3.87
C PHE A 96 1.56 -9.68 2.73
N LEU A 97 2.14 -10.83 2.41
CA LEU A 97 3.01 -10.97 1.24
C LEU A 97 2.25 -10.71 -0.07
N ILE A 98 0.99 -11.15 -0.17
CA ILE A 98 0.12 -10.81 -1.29
C ILE A 98 -0.11 -9.29 -1.33
N GLY A 99 -0.40 -8.66 -0.19
CA GLY A 99 -0.48 -7.21 -0.07
C GLY A 99 0.78 -6.50 -0.57
N GLU A 100 1.95 -6.90 -0.10
CA GLU A 100 3.23 -6.33 -0.54
C GLU A 100 3.50 -6.55 -2.03
N SER A 101 3.14 -7.71 -2.57
CA SER A 101 3.30 -7.98 -4.00
C SER A 101 2.54 -6.97 -4.85
N TYR A 102 1.32 -6.57 -4.44
CA TYR A 102 0.54 -5.53 -5.12
C TYR A 102 1.28 -4.19 -5.14
N PHE A 103 1.83 -3.76 -4.00
CA PHE A 103 2.56 -2.49 -3.95
C PHE A 103 3.86 -2.51 -4.75
N LEU A 104 4.59 -3.62 -4.73
CA LEU A 104 5.83 -3.77 -5.50
C LEU A 104 5.56 -3.78 -7.00
N ILE A 105 4.54 -4.51 -7.46
CA ILE A 105 4.12 -4.51 -8.86
C ILE A 105 3.74 -3.10 -9.29
N TYR A 106 2.90 -2.41 -8.51
CA TYR A 106 2.49 -1.04 -8.82
C TYR A 106 3.70 -0.11 -8.91
N SER A 107 4.62 -0.17 -7.95
CA SER A 107 5.83 0.67 -7.95
C SER A 107 6.69 0.39 -9.17
N GLY A 108 6.78 -0.87 -9.62
CA GLY A 108 7.43 -1.24 -10.88
C GLY A 108 6.80 -0.58 -12.12
N TYR A 109 5.46 -0.52 -12.19
CA TYR A 109 4.76 0.25 -13.23
C TYR A 109 5.09 1.74 -13.14
N THR A 110 5.08 2.33 -11.95
CA THR A 110 5.38 3.76 -11.77
C THR A 110 6.83 4.09 -12.13
N PHE A 111 7.81 3.25 -11.78
CA PHE A 111 9.19 3.44 -12.23
C PHE A 111 9.30 3.44 -13.76
N LYS A 112 8.59 2.52 -14.43
CA LYS A 112 8.57 2.49 -15.89
C LYS A 112 8.02 3.80 -16.48
N GLU A 113 6.95 4.35 -15.90
CA GLU A 113 6.40 5.65 -16.31
C GLU A 113 7.38 6.81 -16.07
N ILE A 114 8.07 6.82 -14.94
CA ILE A 114 9.05 7.87 -14.60
C ILE A 114 10.21 7.86 -15.60
N ILE A 115 10.77 6.68 -15.91
CA ILE A 115 11.87 6.53 -16.89
C ILE A 115 11.41 6.97 -18.29
N GLN A 116 10.17 6.67 -18.67
CA GLN A 116 9.61 7.14 -19.94
C GLN A 116 9.45 8.66 -19.99
N LYS A 117 9.08 9.30 -18.88
CA LYS A 117 8.97 10.76 -18.74
C LYS A 117 10.32 11.47 -18.84
N GLU A 118 11.43 10.78 -18.51
CA GLU A 118 12.79 11.32 -18.64
C GLU A 118 13.30 11.28 -20.10
N ARG A 119 12.79 10.35 -20.90
CA ARG A 119 13.20 10.20 -22.31
C ARG A 119 12.47 11.13 -23.30
N ASN A 120 11.36 11.75 -22.91
CA ASN A 120 10.53 12.64 -23.73
C ASN A 120 10.67 14.10 -23.30
#